data_AF-A0A0J8UB91-F1
#
_entry.id   AF-A0A0J8UB91-F1
#
_cell.length_a   1.000
_cell.length_b   1.000
_cell.length_c   1.000
_cell.angle_alpha   90.00
_cell.angle_beta   90.00
_cell.angle_gamma   90.00
#
_symmetry.space_group_name_H-M   'P 1'
#
loop_
_entity.id
_entity.type
_entity.pdbx_description
1 polymer ?
#
loop_
_entity_poly.entity_id
_entity_poly.type
_entity_poly.pdbx_seq_one_letter_code
_entity_poly.pdbx_strand_id
1 'polypeptide(L)'
;MSAARWQRLVDDLAAAGVESSVLDKPYTESVYGCVHHGVSRSITMLHPVSGIISISDRQWSKNPDVWVGWQVFREGRDSIVIRTWPITKKRSDVVAHVLEAFNTEDRT
;
A
#
# COMPACT_ATOMS: atom_id res chain seq x y z
N MET A 1 3.56 8.31 -14.98
CA MET A 1 4.39 8.71 -13.81
C MET A 1 4.25 7.77 -12.60
N SER A 2 3.16 7.01 -12.45
CA SER A 2 2.97 6.10 -11.32
C SER A 2 4.01 4.96 -11.26
N ALA A 3 4.33 4.30 -12.37
CA ALA A 3 5.23 3.13 -12.38
C ALA A 3 6.63 3.43 -11.81
N ALA A 4 7.28 4.51 -12.25
CA ALA A 4 8.60 4.91 -11.75
C ALA A 4 8.60 5.27 -10.25
N ARG A 5 7.48 5.77 -9.73
CA ARG A 5 7.32 6.06 -8.31
C ARG A 5 7.25 4.76 -7.48
N TRP A 6 6.51 3.77 -7.97
CA TRP A 6 6.41 2.46 -7.33
C TRP A 6 7.74 1.70 -7.35
N GLN A 7 8.49 1.77 -8.45
CA GLN A 7 9.82 1.15 -8.52
C GLN A 7 10.77 1.71 -7.46
N ARG A 8 10.84 3.04 -7.31
CA ARG A 8 11.67 3.67 -6.26
C ARG A 8 11.26 3.25 -4.84
N LEU A 9 9.97 2.98 -4.61
CA LEU A 9 9.52 2.49 -3.32
C LEU A 9 9.95 1.03 -3.09
N VAL A 10 9.90 0.19 -4.12
CA VAL A 10 10.46 -1.18 -4.07
C VAL A 10 11.96 -1.13 -3.77
N ASP A 11 12.71 -0.25 -4.43
CA ASP A 11 14.14 -0.10 -4.21
C ASP A 11 14.45 0.32 -2.75
N ASP A 12 13.70 1.28 -2.21
CA ASP A 12 13.83 1.73 -0.81
C ASP A 12 13.45 0.62 0.20
N LEU A 13 12.42 -0.20 -0.11
CA LEU A 13 12.03 -1.34 0.71
C LEU A 13 13.09 -2.46 0.67
N ALA A 14 13.64 -2.75 -0.50
CA ALA A 14 14.72 -3.72 -0.67
C ALA A 14 15.99 -3.29 0.08
N ALA A 15 16.32 -1.99 0.06
CA ALA A 15 17.42 -1.42 0.85
C ALA A 15 17.20 -1.56 2.36
N ALA A 16 15.94 -1.62 2.80
CA ALA A 16 15.56 -1.87 4.20
C ALA A 16 15.43 -3.38 4.54
N GLY A 17 15.75 -4.27 3.60
CA GLY A 17 15.66 -5.73 3.79
C GLY A 17 14.27 -6.32 3.60
N VAL A 18 13.34 -5.58 3.00
CA VAL A 18 11.97 -6.03 2.72
C VAL A 18 11.84 -6.35 1.23
N GLU A 19 11.75 -7.65 0.91
CA GLU A 19 11.47 -8.09 -0.45
C GLU A 19 10.02 -7.77 -0.82
N SER A 20 9.83 -7.08 -1.94
CA SER A 20 8.51 -6.64 -2.37
C SER A 20 8.42 -6.53 -3.90
N SER A 21 7.22 -6.71 -4.43
CA SER A 21 6.93 -6.54 -5.85
C SER A 21 5.64 -5.77 -6.05
N VAL A 22 5.59 -4.95 -7.11
CA VAL A 22 4.38 -4.22 -7.49
C VAL A 22 3.41 -5.18 -8.19
N LEU A 23 2.19 -5.24 -7.67
CA LEU A 23 1.07 -5.90 -8.31
C LEU A 23 0.28 -4.85 -9.09
N ASP A 24 0.27 -4.99 -10.41
CA ASP A 24 -0.54 -4.19 -11.32
C ASP A 24 -1.89 -4.90 -11.51
N LYS A 25 -2.97 -4.30 -11.02
CA LYS A 25 -4.34 -4.79 -11.27
C LYS A 25 -5.04 -3.83 -12.22
N PRO A 26 -5.56 -4.29 -13.37
CA PRO A 26 -6.46 -3.48 -14.17
C PRO A 26 -7.66 -3.13 -13.29
N TYR A 27 -7.85 -1.84 -13.03
CA TYR A 27 -8.87 -1.35 -12.12
C TYR A 27 -10.06 -0.89 -12.94
N THR A 28 -11.21 -1.49 -12.63
CA THR A 28 -12.51 -1.06 -13.14
C THR A 28 -13.43 -0.95 -11.93
N GLU A 29 -13.58 0.24 -11.37
CA GLU A 29 -14.58 0.51 -10.34
C GLU A 29 -15.41 1.74 -10.76
N SER A 30 -16.72 1.65 -10.56
CA SER A 30 -17.63 2.77 -10.71
C SER A 30 -17.77 3.49 -9.37
N VAL A 31 -16.98 4.54 -9.16
CA VAL A 31 -17.17 5.42 -8.01
C VAL A 31 -18.10 6.55 -8.45
N TYR A 32 -19.30 6.63 -7.85
CA TYR A 32 -20.34 7.62 -8.16
C TYR A 32 -20.79 7.68 -9.64
N GLY A 33 -20.83 6.54 -10.33
CA GLY A 33 -21.30 6.48 -11.73
C GLY A 33 -20.26 6.87 -12.78
N CYS A 34 -19.02 7.18 -12.38
CA CYS A 34 -17.90 7.36 -13.30
C CYS A 34 -17.07 6.08 -13.36
N VAL A 35 -16.93 5.49 -14.55
CA VAL A 35 -15.99 4.38 -14.79
C VAL A 35 -14.58 4.94 -14.81
N HIS A 36 -13.81 4.67 -13.77
CA HIS A 36 -12.39 5.02 -13.76
C HIS A 36 -11.59 3.94 -14.49
N HIS A 37 -11.05 4.28 -15.67
CA HIS A 37 -10.07 3.46 -16.35
C HIS A 37 -8.68 3.74 -15.79
N GLY A 38 -8.04 2.73 -15.18
CA GLY A 38 -6.68 2.89 -14.65
C GLY A 38 -6.02 1.58 -14.26
N VAL A 39 -4.71 1.62 -14.04
CA VAL A 39 -3.97 0.53 -13.40
C VAL A 39 -3.85 0.88 -11.93
N SER A 40 -4.58 0.15 -11.08
CA SER A 40 -4.34 0.19 -9.65
C SER A 40 -3.07 -0.58 -9.36
N ARG A 41 -2.19 0.01 -8.57
CA ARG A 41 -0.93 -0.59 -8.17
C ARG A 41 -0.92 -0.73 -6.67
N SER A 42 -0.52 -1.89 -6.21
CA SER A 42 -0.29 -2.14 -4.81
C SER A 42 0.99 -2.94 -4.64
N ILE A 43 1.60 -2.82 -3.47
CA ILE A 43 2.58 -3.80 -3.01
C ILE A 43 1.88 -4.62 -1.94
N THR A 44 1.97 -5.94 -2.05
CA THR A 44 1.39 -6.86 -1.08
C THR A 44 2.50 -7.77 -0.59
N MET A 45 2.65 -7.87 0.72
CA MET A 45 3.69 -8.65 1.39
C MET A 45 3.04 -9.59 2.39
N LEU A 46 3.58 -10.79 2.54
CA LEU A 46 3.12 -11.73 3.56
C LEU A 46 3.84 -11.42 4.88
N HIS A 47 3.06 -11.19 5.93
CA HIS A 47 3.60 -11.16 7.29
C HIS A 47 3.70 -12.60 7.80
N PRO A 48 4.86 -13.02 8.37
CA PRO A 48 5.10 -14.42 8.74
C PRO A 48 4.08 -14.99 9.74
N VAL A 49 3.59 -14.14 10.66
CA VAL A 49 2.62 -14.54 11.69
C VAL A 49 1.19 -14.11 11.38
N SER A 50 0.96 -12.85 10.99
CA SER A 50 -0.34 -12.20 11.16
C SER A 50 -1.16 -12.01 9.89
N GLY A 51 -0.70 -12.36 8.70
CA GLY A 51 -1.46 -12.19 7.46
C GLY A 51 -0.73 -11.38 6.40
N ILE A 52 -1.29 -10.24 6.00
CA ILE A 52 -0.85 -9.48 4.82
C ILE A 52 -0.52 -8.04 5.20
N ILE A 53 0.53 -7.47 4.60
CA ILE A 53 0.80 -6.04 4.61
C ILE A 53 0.59 -5.52 3.19
N SER A 54 -0.28 -4.52 3.05
CA SER A 54 -0.67 -3.94 1.76
C SER A 54 -0.28 -2.47 1.72
N ILE A 55 0.32 -2.03 0.62
CA ILE A 55 0.57 -0.61 0.30
C ILE A 55 -0.27 -0.27 -0.92
N SER A 56 -1.08 0.77 -0.85
CA SER A 56 -1.88 1.23 -1.99
C SER A 56 -1.75 2.73 -2.21
N ASP A 57 -1.97 3.16 -3.45
CA ASP A 57 -2.12 4.58 -3.78
C ASP A 57 -3.45 5.10 -3.23
N ARG A 58 -3.43 6.33 -2.73
CA ARG A 58 -4.65 7.05 -2.34
C ARG A 58 -4.83 8.33 -3.13
N GLN A 59 -6.04 8.52 -3.61
CA GLN A 59 -6.50 9.68 -4.38
C GLN A 59 -7.42 10.53 -3.50
N TRP A 60 -7.52 11.81 -3.83
CA TRP A 60 -8.42 12.71 -3.13
C TRP A 60 -9.87 12.36 -3.46
N SER A 61 -10.72 12.17 -2.44
CA SER A 61 -12.12 11.77 -2.63
C SER A 61 -12.94 12.74 -3.47
N LYS A 62 -12.57 14.03 -3.49
CA LYS A 62 -13.25 15.06 -4.30
C LYS A 62 -12.70 15.20 -5.72
N ASN A 63 -11.47 14.72 -5.96
CA ASN A 63 -10.87 14.71 -7.28
C ASN A 63 -9.94 13.49 -7.42
N PRO A 64 -10.41 12.42 -8.09
CA PRO A 64 -9.66 11.18 -8.22
C PRO A 64 -8.38 11.31 -9.05
N ASP A 65 -8.21 12.39 -9.82
CA ASP A 65 -6.97 12.67 -10.55
C ASP A 65 -5.84 13.17 -9.63
N VAL A 66 -6.19 13.57 -8.39
CA VAL A 66 -5.24 14.09 -7.42
C VAL A 66 -4.74 12.98 -6.51
N TRP A 67 -3.51 12.54 -6.72
CA TRP A 67 -2.82 11.62 -5.82
C TRP A 67 -2.41 12.30 -4.50
N VAL A 68 -2.87 11.74 -3.37
CA VAL A 68 -2.61 12.27 -2.03
C VAL A 68 -1.49 11.54 -1.30
N GLY A 69 -1.14 10.32 -1.69
CA GLY A 69 -0.02 9.59 -1.11
C GLY A 69 -0.21 8.08 -1.15
N TRP A 70 0.66 7.37 -0.46
CA TRP A 70 0.49 5.95 -0.16
C TRP A 70 -0.18 5.77 1.18
N GLN A 71 -0.88 4.65 1.32
CA GLN A 71 -1.41 4.18 2.58
C GLN A 71 -0.96 2.74 2.81
N VAL A 72 -0.54 2.45 4.04
CA VAL A 72 -0.11 1.11 4.48
C VAL A 72 -1.21 0.52 5.34
N PHE A 73 -1.50 -0.76 5.13
CA PHE A 73 -2.47 -1.55 5.86
C PHE A 73 -1.82 -2.85 6.31
N ARG A 74 -2.23 -3.34 7.48
CA ARG A 74 -1.94 -4.67 7.96
C ARG A 74 -3.26 -5.39 8.14
N GLU A 75 -3.41 -6.48 7.42
CA GLU A 75 -4.58 -7.33 7.37
C GLU A 75 -4.26 -8.63 8.12
N GLY A 76 -5.22 -9.06 8.94
CA GLY A 76 -5.23 -10.36 9.59
C GLY A 76 -5.34 -11.51 8.59
N ARG A 77 -5.17 -12.74 9.09
CA ARG A 77 -5.39 -13.95 8.27
C ARG A 77 -6.84 -14.09 7.78
N ASP A 78 -7.78 -13.45 8.46
CA ASP A 78 -9.20 -13.35 8.14
C ASP A 78 -9.53 -12.20 7.18
N SER A 79 -8.51 -11.53 6.62
CA SER A 79 -8.63 -10.33 5.77
C SER A 79 -9.25 -9.12 6.50
N ILE A 80 -9.30 -9.14 7.83
CA ILE A 80 -9.72 -7.96 8.61
C ILE A 80 -8.54 -7.02 8.73
N VAL A 81 -8.73 -5.74 8.39
CA VAL A 81 -7.71 -4.71 8.60
C VAL A 81 -7.49 -4.52 10.10
N ILE A 82 -6.35 -5.00 10.60
CA ILE A 82 -5.92 -4.88 12.00
C ILE A 82 -5.42 -3.47 12.26
N ARG A 83 -4.70 -2.89 11.29
CA ARG A 83 -4.13 -1.55 11.42
C ARG A 83 -4.01 -0.84 10.10
N THR A 84 -4.22 0.47 10.15
CA THR A 84 -4.02 1.41 9.04
C THR A 84 -3.10 2.52 9.49
N TRP A 85 -2.09 2.84 8.69
CA TRP A 85 -1.19 3.96 8.94
C TRP A 85 -1.66 5.24 8.21
N PRO A 86 -1.23 6.43 8.68
CA PRO A 86 -1.53 7.68 8.01
C PRO A 86 -1.04 7.71 6.55
N ILE A 87 -1.81 8.38 5.69
CA ILE A 87 -1.44 8.60 4.29
C ILE A 87 -0.19 9.50 4.24
N THR A 88 0.81 9.11 3.45
CA THR A 88 2.04 9.89 3.30
C THR A 88 2.58 9.85 1.87
N LYS A 89 3.22 10.93 1.42
CA LYS A 89 3.97 10.99 0.15
C LYS A 89 5.45 10.67 0.34
N LYS A 90 5.93 10.56 1.58
CA LYS A 90 7.34 10.34 1.89
C LYS A 90 7.63 8.84 1.91
N ARG A 91 8.58 8.39 1.07
CA ARG A 91 8.94 6.97 0.98
C ARG A 91 9.57 6.45 2.28
N SER A 92 10.37 7.27 2.97
CA SER A 92 10.94 6.95 4.27
C SER A 92 9.87 6.57 5.31
N ASP A 93 8.76 7.31 5.32
CA ASP A 93 7.66 7.07 6.26
C ASP A 93 6.92 5.78 5.89
N VAL A 94 6.73 5.51 4.59
CA VAL A 94 6.17 4.23 4.12
C VAL A 94 7.04 3.06 4.56
N VAL A 95 8.36 3.15 4.37
CA VAL A 95 9.31 2.12 4.81
C VAL A 95 9.23 1.92 6.33
N ALA A 96 9.22 3.02 7.10
CA ALA A 96 9.09 2.95 8.55
C ALA A 96 7.78 2.27 8.99
N HIS A 97 6.65 2.60 8.37
CA HIS A 97 5.36 1.96 8.63
C HIS A 97 5.36 0.47 8.29
N VAL A 98 6.00 0.07 7.19
CA VAL A 98 6.13 -1.34 6.79
C VAL A 98 6.98 -2.12 7.79
N LEU A 99 8.13 -1.58 8.20
CA LEU A 99 8.98 -2.20 9.21
C LEU A 99 8.25 -2.31 10.57
N GLU A 100 7.51 -1.28 10.97
CA GLU A 100 6.65 -1.34 12.15
C GLU A 100 5.58 -2.44 12.02
N ALA A 101 4.96 -2.55 10.83
CA ALA A 101 3.94 -3.57 10.56
C ALA A 101 4.49 -4.99 10.66
N PHE A 102 5.76 -5.24 10.31
CA PHE A 102 6.45 -6.52 10.48
C PHE A 102 6.86 -6.82 11.93
N ASN A 103 7.16 -5.78 12.72
CA ASN A 103 7.64 -5.93 14.09
C ASN A 103 6.52 -5.94 15.14
N THR A 104 5.31 -5.56 14.76
CA THR A 104 4.17 -5.54 15.68
C THR A 104 3.67 -6.97 15.85
N GLU A 105 4.03 -7.63 16.94
CA GLU A 105 3.41 -8.90 17.35
C GLU A 105 1.94 -8.65 17.71
N ASP A 106 1.06 -9.56 17.29
CA ASP A 106 -0.34 -9.53 17.71
C ASP A 106 -0.37 -9.79 19.22
N ARG A 107 -0.51 -8.71 20.00
CA ARG A 107 -0.85 -8.79 21.42
C ARG A 107 -2.29 -9.27 21.52
N THR A 108 -2.49 -10.58 21.42
CA THR A 108 -3.66 -11.30 21.93
C THR A 108 -3.50 -11.61 23.40
#